data_AF-A0A7L2F993-F1
#
_entry.id   AF-A0A7L2F993-F1
#
_cell.length_a   1.000
_cell.length_b   1.000
_cell.length_c   1.000
_cell.angle_alpha   90.00
_cell.angle_beta   90.00
_cell.angle_gamma   90.00
#
_symmetry.space_group_name_H-M   'P 1'
#
loop_
_entity.id
_entity.type
_entity.pdbx_description
1 polymer ?
#
loop_
_entity_poly.entity_id
_entity_poly.type
_entity_poly.pdbx_seq_one_letter_code
_entity_poly.pdbx_strand_id
1 'polypeptide(L)'
;VNITDSEALATWQPAIAAVDNYVVSYSSEKEPEVTQLVSGNTVEFDLQGLQPATEYRLSVHAQKDTQRSESLSTLFTTGLDAPRDLGATEVQSEAAVMSWRPPRAPVTGYLLIYEAIDGTVKEVILNPETTSYSLTELSPSTQYTVKLQALSGALRSKTIQTILTTTGLLYPYPKDCSQALLNGEATSGLYTIYLNGDKAQPLQVFCDMGEDGGGWIVFLRRQNGKQDFYKNWNSYVAGFGDPKDEFWIGLENLHKITSQGQYELRVDLRDKGDAAYAVYERFSVGDAKSRYRLRVDGYSGTAGESKT
;
A
#
# COMPACT_ATOMS: atom_id res chain seq x y z
N VAL A 1 1.66 14.83 36.07
CA VAL A 1 2.16 13.44 36.21
C VAL A 1 2.86 13.11 34.91
N ASN A 2 4.18 12.88 34.96
CA ASN A 2 5.00 12.57 33.79
C ASN A 2 5.33 11.06 33.86
N ILE A 3 4.64 10.26 33.05
CA ILE A 3 4.83 8.80 32.96
C ILE A 3 5.09 8.46 31.49
N THR A 4 6.18 7.75 31.24
CA THR A 4 6.56 7.23 29.93
C THR A 4 6.37 5.72 29.89
N ASP A 5 6.82 5.06 28.81
CA ASP A 5 6.81 3.60 28.71
C ASP A 5 7.87 2.90 29.59
N SER A 6 8.81 3.65 30.17
CA SER A 6 9.90 3.10 30.99
C SER A 6 10.26 3.90 32.24
N GLU A 7 9.66 5.07 32.43
CA GLU A 7 10.00 6.00 33.51
C GLU A 7 8.75 6.66 34.08
N ALA A 8 8.83 7.10 35.33
CA ALA A 8 7.80 7.92 35.96
C ALA A 8 8.41 8.85 37.00
N LEU A 9 7.88 10.06 37.13
CA LEU A 9 8.27 10.99 38.19
C LEU A 9 7.30 10.87 39.36
N ALA A 10 7.78 10.32 40.48
CA ALA A 10 7.08 10.36 41.76
C ALA A 10 7.24 11.73 42.40
N THR A 11 6.16 12.29 42.94
CA THR A 11 6.20 13.54 43.72
C THR A 11 5.32 13.40 44.95
N TRP A 12 5.75 13.94 46.09
CA TRP A 12 4.99 13.91 47.34
C TRP A 12 5.17 15.21 48.12
N GLN A 13 4.29 15.45 49.08
CA GLN A 13 4.43 16.57 50.00
C GLN A 13 5.41 16.22 51.13
N PRO A 14 6.27 17.15 51.56
CA PRO A 14 7.22 16.89 52.64
C PRO A 14 6.48 16.64 53.96
N ALA A 15 7.05 15.79 54.82
CA ALA A 15 6.58 15.55 56.17
C ALA A 15 6.63 16.85 57.01
N ILE A 16 5.65 17.00 57.90
CA ILE A 16 5.55 18.17 58.80
C ILE A 16 6.74 18.21 59.77
N ALA A 17 7.20 17.04 60.22
CA ALA A 17 8.38 16.91 61.05
C ALA A 17 9.63 16.68 60.20
N ALA A 18 10.80 17.14 60.69
CA ALA A 18 12.08 16.81 60.08
C ALA A 18 12.35 15.30 60.19
N VAL A 19 12.64 14.67 59.05
CA VAL A 19 12.89 13.23 58.86
C VAL A 19 14.27 13.02 58.24
N ASP A 20 14.85 11.84 58.44
CA ASP A 20 16.20 11.54 57.95
C ASP A 20 16.17 11.18 56.46
N ASN A 21 15.18 10.39 56.06
CA ASN A 21 15.00 9.91 54.71
C ASN A 21 13.54 9.56 54.39
N TYR A 22 13.25 9.41 53.10
CA TYR A 22 12.07 8.72 52.61
C TYR A 22 12.48 7.38 52.00
N VAL A 23 11.62 6.40 52.19
CA VAL A 23 11.70 5.09 51.54
C VAL A 23 10.67 5.07 50.43
N VAL A 24 11.14 4.99 49.18
CA VAL A 24 10.33 4.91 47.97
C VAL A 24 10.37 3.48 47.47
N SER A 25 9.22 2.82 47.43
CA SER A 25 9.08 1.43 46.99
C SER A 25 8.10 1.33 45.83
N TYR A 26 8.45 0.56 44.80
CA TYR A 26 7.56 0.32 43.66
C TYR A 26 7.64 -1.12 43.19
N SER A 27 6.48 -1.69 42.85
CA SER A 27 6.34 -3.08 42.43
C SER A 27 5.21 -3.24 41.42
N SER A 28 5.26 -4.32 40.64
CA SER A 28 4.14 -4.77 39.81
C SER A 28 3.86 -6.24 40.13
N GLU A 29 2.79 -6.82 39.57
CA GLU A 29 2.52 -8.25 39.74
C GLU A 29 3.61 -9.14 39.10
N LYS A 30 4.31 -8.63 38.09
CA LYS A 30 5.29 -9.38 37.29
C LYS A 30 6.74 -9.08 37.66
N GLU A 31 6.99 -7.98 38.34
CA GLU A 31 8.33 -7.49 38.67
C GLU A 31 8.51 -7.41 40.19
N PRO A 32 9.69 -7.76 40.72
CA PRO A 32 9.96 -7.65 42.15
C PRO A 32 9.88 -6.20 42.63
N GLU A 33 9.63 -6.03 43.93
CA GLU A 33 9.67 -4.72 44.56
C GLU A 33 11.08 -4.14 44.54
N VAL A 34 11.18 -2.92 44.04
CA VAL A 34 12.39 -2.11 44.12
C VAL A 34 12.17 -1.05 45.20
N THR A 35 13.11 -0.95 46.13
CA THR A 35 13.08 0.03 47.22
C THR A 35 14.31 0.91 47.18
N GLN A 36 14.12 2.22 47.34
CA GLN A 36 15.15 3.24 47.29
C GLN A 36 15.05 4.17 48.50
N LEU A 37 16.20 4.50 49.07
CA LEU A 37 16.32 5.42 50.19
C LEU A 37 16.77 6.79 49.67
N VAL A 38 15.97 7.83 49.89
CA VAL A 38 16.26 9.20 49.43
C VAL A 38 16.34 10.15 50.62
N SER A 39 17.07 11.26 50.48
CA SER A 39 17.24 12.26 51.56
C SER A 39 15.89 12.80 52.05
N GLY A 40 15.77 13.10 53.35
CA GLY A 40 14.58 13.70 53.94
C GLY A 40 14.21 15.10 53.39
N ASN A 41 15.10 15.73 52.62
CA ASN A 41 14.83 16.98 51.89
C ASN A 41 14.28 16.75 50.46
N THR A 42 14.19 15.49 50.04
CA THR A 42 13.72 15.11 48.70
C THR A 42 12.19 15.00 48.70
N VAL A 43 11.55 15.55 47.68
CA VAL A 43 10.09 15.51 47.49
C VAL A 43 9.68 14.91 46.14
N GLU A 44 10.66 14.44 45.38
CA GLU A 44 10.47 13.82 44.08
C GLU A 44 11.51 12.72 43.81
N PHE A 45 11.15 11.73 43.00
CA PHE A 45 12.03 10.64 42.63
C PHE A 45 11.73 10.10 41.23
N ASP A 46 12.77 10.00 40.40
CA ASP A 46 12.69 9.42 39.07
C ASP A 46 12.75 7.89 39.12
N LEU A 47 11.63 7.26 38.81
CA LEU A 47 11.52 5.82 38.60
C LEU A 47 12.04 5.49 37.20
N GLN A 48 12.99 4.56 37.09
CA GLN A 48 13.61 4.17 35.82
C GLN A 48 13.53 2.65 35.61
N GLY A 49 13.63 2.22 34.35
CA GLY A 49 13.67 0.79 34.00
C GLY A 49 12.34 0.07 34.20
N LEU A 50 11.22 0.81 34.14
CA LEU A 50 9.88 0.23 34.24
C LEU A 50 9.52 -0.54 32.96
N GLN A 51 8.70 -1.57 33.10
CA GLN A 51 8.16 -2.30 31.96
C GLN A 51 7.01 -1.51 31.31
N PRO A 52 6.90 -1.51 29.97
CA PRO A 52 5.83 -0.83 29.26
C PRO A 52 4.47 -1.49 29.49
N ALA A 53 3.40 -0.71 29.36
CA ALA A 53 2.01 -1.14 29.53
C ALA A 53 1.77 -1.98 30.81
N THR A 54 2.41 -1.61 31.91
CA THR A 54 2.39 -2.36 33.17
C THR A 54 1.90 -1.47 34.31
N GLU A 55 1.00 -2.00 35.13
CA GLU A 55 0.51 -1.32 36.34
C GLU A 55 1.50 -1.53 37.50
N TYR A 56 1.88 -0.44 38.13
CA TYR A 56 2.78 -0.40 39.28
C TYR A 56 2.07 0.19 40.49
N ARG A 57 2.37 -0.38 41.66
CA ARG A 57 2.07 0.21 42.97
C ARG A 57 3.28 0.97 43.45
N LEU A 58 3.14 2.28 43.62
CA LEU A 58 4.13 3.13 44.26
C LEU A 58 3.75 3.34 45.73
N SER A 59 4.74 3.28 46.62
CA SER A 59 4.59 3.52 48.06
C SER A 59 5.73 4.41 48.56
N VAL A 60 5.41 5.42 49.37
CA VAL A 60 6.38 6.31 50.00
C VAL A 60 6.07 6.42 51.49
N HIS A 61 7.08 6.26 52.34
CA HIS A 61 6.98 6.56 53.77
C HIS A 61 8.23 7.29 54.25
N ALA A 62 8.06 8.13 55.28
CA ALA A 62 9.15 8.82 55.92
C ALA A 62 9.74 7.99 57.05
N GLN A 63 11.05 8.09 57.27
CA GLN A 63 11.74 7.44 58.38
C GLN A 63 12.54 8.46 59.18
N LYS A 64 12.43 8.35 60.50
CA LYS A 64 13.22 9.11 61.46
C LYS A 64 13.70 8.17 62.56
N ASP A 65 15.00 8.01 62.70
CA ASP A 65 15.61 7.00 63.55
C ASP A 65 15.01 5.60 63.25
N THR A 66 14.34 5.00 64.23
CA THR A 66 13.64 3.71 64.13
C THR A 66 12.14 3.84 63.85
N GLN A 67 11.61 5.07 63.83
CA GLN A 67 10.19 5.34 63.59
C GLN A 67 9.92 5.50 62.10
N ARG A 68 8.75 5.02 61.66
CA ARG A 68 8.27 5.13 60.28
C ARG A 68 6.89 5.77 60.27
N SER A 69 6.61 6.61 59.28
CA SER A 69 5.26 7.08 59.03
C SER A 69 4.38 5.97 58.47
N GLU A 70 3.08 6.24 58.35
CA GLU A 70 2.23 5.48 57.44
C GLU A 70 2.74 5.63 55.99
N SER A 71 2.50 4.61 55.18
CA SER A 71 2.84 4.62 53.77
C SER A 71 1.74 5.27 52.94
N LEU A 72 2.10 6.30 52.19
CA LEU A 72 1.28 6.80 51.10
C LEU A 72 1.46 5.88 49.90
N SER A 73 0.38 5.36 49.32
CA SER A 73 0.45 4.52 48.12
C SER A 73 -0.49 4.98 47.02
N THR A 74 -0.09 4.72 45.78
CA THR A 74 -0.88 5.00 44.59
C THR A 74 -0.61 3.96 43.50
N LEU A 75 -1.51 3.86 42.52
CA LEU A 75 -1.37 3.01 41.34
C LEU A 75 -1.14 3.89 40.11
N PHE A 76 -0.29 3.43 39.21
CA PHE A 76 -0.08 4.07 37.91
C PHE A 76 0.27 3.02 36.85
N THR A 77 -0.02 3.33 35.58
CA THR A 77 0.30 2.46 34.45
C THR A 77 1.31 3.15 33.55
N THR A 78 2.40 2.45 33.21
CA THR A 78 3.37 2.94 32.22
C THR A 78 2.76 3.01 30.83
N GLY A 79 3.32 3.89 29.99
CA GLY A 79 2.92 4.01 28.59
C GLY A 79 3.21 2.74 27.78
N LEU A 80 2.55 2.62 26.63
CA LEU A 80 2.86 1.58 25.65
C LEU A 80 4.11 1.99 24.85
N ASP A 81 5.10 1.12 24.77
CA ASP A 81 6.28 1.38 23.96
C ASP A 81 5.96 1.32 22.47
N ALA A 82 6.66 2.14 21.68
CA ALA A 82 6.40 2.24 20.26
C ALA A 82 7.03 1.07 19.47
N PRO A 83 6.50 0.74 18.29
CA PRO A 83 7.21 -0.12 17.35
C PRO A 83 8.58 0.50 17.00
N ARG A 84 9.46 -0.29 16.38
CA ARG A 84 10.81 0.13 16.02
C ARG A 84 11.10 -0.17 14.57
N ASP A 85 12.14 0.47 14.02
CA ASP A 85 12.69 0.15 12.70
C ASP A 85 11.66 0.16 11.56
N LEU A 86 10.73 1.15 11.56
CA LEU A 86 9.77 1.32 10.46
C LEU A 86 10.50 1.74 9.18
N GLY A 87 10.42 0.91 8.15
CA GLY A 87 11.05 1.15 6.86
C GLY A 87 10.16 0.74 5.69
N ALA A 88 10.46 1.30 4.53
CA ALA A 88 9.84 0.96 3.26
C ALA A 88 10.84 0.20 2.36
N THR A 89 10.36 -0.85 1.71
CA THR A 89 11.09 -1.64 0.71
C THR A 89 10.21 -1.87 -0.52
N GLU A 90 10.80 -2.34 -1.61
CA GLU A 90 10.06 -2.64 -2.86
C GLU A 90 9.16 -1.48 -3.31
N VAL A 91 9.69 -0.25 -3.21
CA VAL A 91 8.95 0.96 -3.56
C VAL A 91 8.80 1.04 -5.08
N GLN A 92 7.56 0.96 -5.54
CA GLN A 92 7.14 1.04 -6.94
C GLN A 92 6.33 2.33 -7.15
N SER A 93 5.72 2.48 -8.32
CA SER A 93 4.92 3.65 -8.67
C SER A 93 3.61 3.71 -7.90
N GLU A 94 2.99 2.54 -7.66
CA GLU A 94 1.66 2.45 -7.05
C GLU A 94 1.61 1.55 -5.81
N ALA A 95 2.76 1.00 -5.40
CA ALA A 95 2.86 0.09 -4.26
C ALA A 95 4.19 0.25 -3.50
N ALA A 96 4.18 -0.13 -2.23
CA ALA A 96 5.38 -0.24 -1.41
C ALA A 96 5.16 -1.23 -0.27
N VAL A 97 6.21 -1.87 0.23
CA VAL A 97 6.12 -2.76 1.39
C VAL A 97 6.66 -2.04 2.62
N MET A 98 5.84 -1.93 3.65
CA MET A 98 6.24 -1.43 4.97
C MET A 98 6.65 -2.60 5.85
N SER A 99 7.68 -2.40 6.68
CA SER A 99 8.11 -3.36 7.70
C SER A 99 8.52 -2.65 8.98
N TRP A 100 8.34 -3.30 10.13
CA TRP A 100 8.71 -2.79 11.45
C TRP A 100 8.99 -3.93 12.42
N ARG A 101 9.62 -3.60 13.54
CA ARG A 101 9.76 -4.49 14.71
C ARG A 101 8.68 -4.19 15.76
N PRO A 102 8.10 -5.23 16.38
CA PRO A 102 7.06 -5.05 17.38
C PRO A 102 7.59 -4.37 18.66
N PRO A 103 6.69 -3.74 19.44
CA PRO A 103 6.97 -3.31 20.81
C PRO A 103 7.37 -4.47 21.73
N ARG A 104 7.91 -4.14 22.90
CA ARG A 104 8.18 -5.11 23.98
C ARG A 104 6.89 -5.52 24.68
N ALA A 105 5.97 -4.58 24.90
CA ALA A 105 4.67 -4.88 25.49
C ALA A 105 3.75 -5.62 24.51
N PRO A 106 2.90 -6.53 25.00
CA PRO A 106 1.84 -7.14 24.19
C PRO A 106 0.86 -6.09 23.65
N VAL A 107 0.55 -6.20 22.36
CA VAL A 107 -0.36 -5.30 21.65
C VAL A 107 -1.60 -6.05 21.19
N THR A 108 -2.68 -5.30 20.98
CA THR A 108 -3.92 -5.78 20.34
C THR A 108 -3.96 -5.47 18.85
N GLY A 109 -3.05 -4.64 18.35
CA GLY A 109 -2.96 -4.29 16.93
C GLY A 109 -2.09 -3.05 16.69
N TYR A 110 -2.10 -2.57 15.44
CA TYR A 110 -1.44 -1.34 15.03
C TYR A 110 -2.38 -0.44 14.24
N LEU A 111 -2.15 0.86 14.31
CA LEU A 111 -2.73 1.85 13.41
C LEU A 111 -1.63 2.35 12.46
N LEU A 112 -1.78 2.02 11.18
CA LEU A 112 -0.91 2.48 10.09
C LEU A 112 -1.63 3.58 9.32
N ILE A 113 -0.99 4.73 9.19
CA ILE A 113 -1.51 5.91 8.48
C ILE A 113 -0.49 6.28 7.42
N TYR A 114 -0.92 6.51 6.18
CA TYR A 114 -0.04 7.03 5.14
C TYR A 114 -0.70 8.21 4.43
N GLU A 115 0.06 9.30 4.36
CA GLU A 115 -0.40 10.62 3.94
C GLU A 115 0.44 11.06 2.75
N ALA A 116 -0.21 11.27 1.61
CA ALA A 116 0.40 11.83 0.42
C ALA A 116 0.66 13.33 0.60
N ILE A 117 1.61 13.88 -0.17
CA ILE A 117 1.92 15.32 -0.15
C ILE A 117 0.74 16.23 -0.55
N ASP A 118 -0.25 15.70 -1.26
CA ASP A 118 -1.49 16.41 -1.61
C ASP A 118 -2.52 16.44 -0.46
N GLY A 119 -2.21 15.83 0.68
CA GLY A 119 -3.07 15.73 1.85
C GLY A 119 -4.00 14.51 1.84
N THR A 120 -3.92 13.62 0.84
CA THR A 120 -4.70 12.38 0.83
C THR A 120 -4.19 11.43 1.91
N VAL A 121 -5.08 11.06 2.84
CA VAL A 121 -4.76 10.16 3.97
C VAL A 121 -5.50 8.84 3.82
N LYS A 122 -4.79 7.73 4.05
CA LYS A 122 -5.38 6.41 4.22
C LYS A 122 -4.96 5.82 5.57
N GLU A 123 -5.89 5.15 6.24
CA GLU A 123 -5.68 4.53 7.55
C GLU A 123 -6.03 3.04 7.51
N VAL A 124 -5.23 2.23 8.20
CA VAL A 124 -5.40 0.77 8.26
C VAL A 124 -5.16 0.30 9.70
N ILE A 125 -6.10 -0.50 10.22
CA ILE A 125 -5.92 -1.20 11.50
C ILE A 125 -5.39 -2.61 11.19
N LEU A 126 -4.28 -2.97 11.85
CA LEU A 126 -3.57 -4.22 11.64
C LEU A 126 -3.64 -5.11 12.88
N ASN A 127 -3.52 -6.41 12.65
CA ASN A 127 -3.48 -7.43 13.70
C ASN A 127 -2.17 -7.34 14.51
N PRO A 128 -2.16 -7.86 15.75
CA PRO A 128 -0.99 -7.74 16.64
C PRO A 128 0.26 -8.49 16.13
N GLU A 129 0.07 -9.58 15.38
CA GLU A 129 1.16 -10.38 14.79
C GLU A 129 1.74 -9.78 13.50
N THR A 130 1.09 -8.74 12.96
CA THR A 130 1.52 -8.11 11.70
C THR A 130 2.80 -7.30 11.92
N THR A 131 3.84 -7.61 11.15
CA THR A 131 5.14 -6.91 11.16
C THR A 131 5.53 -6.35 9.79
N SER A 132 4.70 -6.59 8.77
CA SER A 132 4.81 -6.01 7.44
C SER A 132 3.44 -5.77 6.81
N TYR A 133 3.37 -4.82 5.87
CA TYR A 133 2.13 -4.48 5.16
C TYR A 133 2.43 -3.95 3.77
N SER A 134 1.69 -4.42 2.76
CA SER A 134 1.79 -3.92 1.38
C SER A 134 0.82 -2.76 1.17
N LEU A 135 1.38 -1.56 1.01
CA LEU A 135 0.65 -0.39 0.54
C LEU A 135 0.34 -0.56 -0.95
N THR A 136 -0.90 -0.31 -1.32
CA THR A 136 -1.40 -0.40 -2.71
C THR A 136 -2.17 0.86 -3.06
N GLU A 137 -2.42 1.07 -4.36
CA GLU A 137 -3.12 2.24 -4.88
C GLU A 137 -2.46 3.57 -4.44
N LEU A 138 -1.13 3.58 -4.44
CA LEU A 138 -0.34 4.80 -4.27
C LEU A 138 -0.31 5.58 -5.59
N SER A 139 -0.10 6.88 -5.52
CA SER A 139 0.10 7.72 -6.70
C SER A 139 1.57 7.68 -7.12
N PRO A 140 1.89 7.58 -8.42
CA PRO A 140 3.26 7.65 -8.93
C PRO A 140 3.95 8.98 -8.60
N SER A 141 5.29 8.97 -8.52
CA SER A 141 6.12 10.16 -8.23
C SER A 141 5.64 11.00 -7.03
N THR A 142 5.05 10.35 -6.03
CA THR A 142 4.40 11.02 -4.90
C THR A 142 5.12 10.66 -3.61
N GLN A 143 5.41 11.69 -2.81
CA GLN A 143 5.97 11.50 -1.48
C GLN A 143 4.86 11.17 -0.48
N TYR A 144 5.10 10.15 0.33
CA TYR A 144 4.21 9.73 1.41
C TYR A 144 4.93 9.81 2.75
N THR A 145 4.24 10.36 3.76
CA THR A 145 4.61 10.20 5.17
C THR A 145 3.82 9.03 5.75
N VAL A 146 4.52 7.97 6.15
CA VAL A 146 3.92 6.77 6.75
C VAL A 146 4.15 6.80 8.25
N LYS A 147 3.07 6.75 9.02
CA LYS A 147 3.03 6.81 10.48
C LYS A 147 2.50 5.49 11.02
N LEU A 148 3.12 4.96 12.07
CA LEU A 148 2.70 3.73 12.73
C LEU A 148 2.59 3.94 14.23
N GLN A 149 1.51 3.40 14.81
CA GLN A 149 1.25 3.44 16.25
C GLN A 149 0.79 2.07 16.75
N ALA A 150 1.31 1.62 17.89
CA ALA A 150 0.85 0.40 18.56
C ALA A 150 -0.39 0.67 19.41
N LEU A 151 -1.28 -0.31 19.49
CA LEU A 151 -2.54 -0.25 20.23
C LEU A 151 -2.62 -1.40 21.24
N SER A 152 -3.00 -1.12 22.48
CA SER A 152 -3.28 -2.15 23.49
C SER A 152 -4.47 -1.72 24.37
N GLY A 153 -5.66 -2.22 24.03
CA GLY A 153 -6.90 -1.76 24.66
C GLY A 153 -7.11 -0.25 24.47
N ALA A 154 -7.11 0.52 25.55
CA ALA A 154 -7.19 1.99 25.51
C ALA A 154 -5.82 2.69 25.35
N LEU A 155 -4.72 1.96 25.53
CA LEU A 155 -3.37 2.52 25.43
C LEU A 155 -2.94 2.64 23.97
N ARG A 156 -2.23 3.73 23.67
CA ARG A 156 -1.60 4.00 22.38
C ARG A 156 -0.15 4.38 22.61
N SER A 157 0.75 3.85 21.79
CA SER A 157 2.16 4.24 21.86
C SER A 157 2.40 5.64 21.29
N LYS A 158 3.63 6.14 21.42
CA LYS A 158 4.10 7.22 20.54
C LYS A 158 4.06 6.76 19.07
N THR A 159 3.84 7.70 18.17
CA THR A 159 3.88 7.45 16.73
C THR A 159 5.33 7.45 16.24
N ILE A 160 5.69 6.44 15.46
CA ILE A 160 6.91 6.46 14.65
C ILE A 160 6.54 6.75 13.20
N GLN A 161 7.49 7.27 12.43
CA GLN A 161 7.23 7.59 11.04
C GLN A 161 8.45 7.36 10.14
N THR A 162 8.16 7.18 8.86
CA THR A 162 9.15 7.18 7.79
C THR A 162 8.56 7.85 6.54
N ILE A 163 9.42 8.20 5.60
CA ILE A 163 9.02 8.84 4.34
C ILE A 163 9.44 7.94 3.20
N LEU A 164 8.55 7.74 2.24
CA LEU A 164 8.86 7.09 0.96
C LEU A 164 8.44 8.00 -0.19
N THR A 165 9.05 7.82 -1.36
CA THR A 165 8.61 8.47 -2.60
C THR A 165 8.46 7.39 -3.64
N THR A 166 7.25 7.24 -4.17
CA THR A 166 6.96 6.25 -5.21
C THR A 166 7.74 6.59 -6.48
N THR A 167 8.08 5.56 -7.25
CA THR A 167 8.75 5.76 -8.53
C THR A 167 7.80 6.43 -9.53
N GLY A 168 8.36 7.06 -10.55
CA GLY A 168 7.55 7.60 -11.65
C GLY A 168 7.09 6.50 -12.60
N LEU A 169 5.99 6.78 -13.30
CA LEU A 169 5.62 6.07 -14.52
C LEU A 169 6.19 6.84 -15.71
N LEU A 170 6.76 6.14 -16.68
CA LEU A 170 7.20 6.76 -17.94
C LEU A 170 5.99 7.32 -18.69
N TYR A 171 4.86 6.60 -18.64
CA TYR A 171 3.59 6.98 -19.22
C TYR A 171 2.49 6.90 -18.17
N PRO A 172 2.18 7.99 -17.42
CA PRO A 172 1.10 8.00 -16.43
C PRO A 172 -0.28 7.72 -17.02
N TYR A 173 -0.47 8.08 -18.30
CA TYR A 173 -1.68 7.82 -19.07
C TYR A 173 -1.27 7.04 -20.34
N PRO A 174 -1.01 5.73 -20.25
CA PRO A 174 -0.52 4.96 -21.39
C PRO A 174 -1.57 4.93 -22.49
N LYS A 175 -1.20 5.34 -23.70
CA LYS A 175 -2.11 5.44 -24.84
C LYS A 175 -2.45 4.10 -25.51
N ASP A 176 -1.66 3.08 -25.21
CA ASP A 176 -1.77 1.71 -25.68
C ASP A 176 -0.99 0.75 -24.77
N CYS A 177 -1.10 -0.56 -25.04
CA CYS A 177 -0.45 -1.60 -24.27
C CYS A 177 1.09 -1.57 -24.37
N SER A 178 1.66 -0.98 -25.43
CA SER A 178 3.12 -0.84 -25.55
C SER A 178 3.67 0.14 -24.51
N GLN A 179 2.95 1.23 -24.25
CA GLN A 179 3.31 2.18 -23.20
C GLN A 179 3.10 1.59 -21.80
N ALA A 180 2.06 0.78 -21.60
CA ALA A 180 1.88 0.03 -20.36
C ALA A 180 3.03 -0.95 -20.12
N LEU A 181 3.46 -1.69 -21.15
CA LEU A 181 4.63 -2.58 -21.08
C LEU A 181 5.90 -1.82 -20.70
N LEU A 182 6.12 -0.63 -21.27
CA LEU A 182 7.25 0.25 -20.94
C LEU A 182 7.20 0.81 -19.51
N ASN A 183 6.03 0.82 -18.86
CA ASN A 183 5.90 1.09 -17.43
C ASN A 183 6.29 -0.11 -16.54
N GLY A 184 6.65 -1.26 -17.13
CA GLY A 184 7.03 -2.48 -16.42
C GLY A 184 5.93 -3.54 -16.31
N GLU A 185 4.76 -3.28 -16.93
CA GLU A 185 3.63 -4.21 -16.90
C GLU A 185 3.87 -5.41 -17.84
N ALA A 186 4.28 -6.54 -17.27
CA ALA A 186 4.68 -7.73 -18.05
C ALA A 186 3.63 -8.85 -18.10
N THR A 187 2.50 -8.72 -17.37
CA THR A 187 1.50 -9.80 -17.28
C THR A 187 0.36 -9.56 -18.26
N SER A 188 0.02 -10.52 -19.13
CA SER A 188 -1.16 -10.37 -20.00
C SER A 188 -2.45 -10.28 -19.17
N GLY A 189 -3.34 -9.37 -19.53
CA GLY A 189 -4.53 -9.10 -18.72
C GLY A 189 -5.30 -7.86 -19.15
N LEU A 190 -6.22 -7.41 -18.30
CA LEU A 190 -6.95 -6.16 -18.53
C LEU A 190 -6.15 -4.96 -18.01
N TYR A 191 -6.01 -3.96 -18.86
CA TYR A 191 -5.38 -2.69 -18.54
C TYR A 191 -6.29 -1.54 -18.93
N THR A 192 -6.07 -0.38 -18.32
CA THR A 192 -6.70 0.87 -18.74
C THR A 192 -5.69 1.65 -19.57
N ILE A 193 -6.04 1.91 -20.82
CA ILE A 193 -5.31 2.84 -21.68
C ILE A 193 -6.10 4.15 -21.78
N TYR A 194 -5.43 5.22 -22.19
CA TYR A 194 -6.01 6.55 -22.28
C TYR A 194 -5.86 7.07 -23.70
N LEU A 195 -6.96 7.18 -24.44
CA LEU A 195 -6.92 7.58 -25.85
C LEU A 195 -6.28 8.98 -25.97
N ASN A 196 -5.29 9.11 -26.84
CA ASN A 196 -4.40 10.26 -26.99
C ASN A 196 -3.63 10.67 -25.71
N GLY A 197 -3.48 9.77 -24.73
CA GLY A 197 -2.91 10.08 -23.42
C GLY A 197 -3.81 10.97 -22.55
N ASP A 198 -5.09 11.11 -22.90
CA ASP A 198 -6.05 11.96 -22.18
C ASP A 198 -6.69 11.20 -21.02
N LYS A 199 -6.43 11.65 -19.78
CA LYS A 199 -7.02 11.10 -18.55
C LYS A 199 -8.55 11.04 -18.60
N ALA A 200 -9.21 11.92 -19.35
CA ALA A 200 -10.66 11.95 -19.49
C ALA A 200 -11.22 10.88 -20.45
N GLN A 201 -10.36 10.14 -21.16
CA GLN A 201 -10.75 9.11 -22.13
C GLN A 201 -10.18 7.73 -21.79
N PRO A 202 -10.50 7.16 -20.62
CA PRO A 202 -10.07 5.82 -20.27
C PRO A 202 -10.79 4.77 -21.13
N LEU A 203 -10.05 3.77 -21.58
CA LEU A 203 -10.56 2.60 -22.28
C LEU A 203 -9.93 1.34 -21.70
N GLN A 204 -10.77 0.41 -21.22
CA GLN A 204 -10.30 -0.88 -20.74
C GLN A 204 -10.05 -1.81 -21.95
N VAL A 205 -8.84 -2.36 -22.04
CA VAL A 205 -8.41 -3.26 -23.12
C VAL A 205 -7.74 -4.50 -22.54
N PHE A 206 -7.78 -5.60 -23.29
CA PHE A 206 -6.93 -6.74 -22.97
C PHE A 206 -5.57 -6.55 -23.64
N CYS A 207 -4.50 -6.49 -22.84
CA CYS A 207 -3.14 -6.47 -23.33
C CYS A 207 -2.55 -7.88 -23.36
N ASP A 208 -2.04 -8.29 -24.51
CA ASP A 208 -1.11 -9.41 -24.59
C ASP A 208 0.31 -8.89 -24.39
N MET A 209 0.92 -9.26 -23.28
CA MET A 209 2.29 -8.89 -22.89
C MET A 209 3.31 -10.01 -23.14
N GLY A 210 2.89 -11.17 -23.65
CA GLY A 210 3.74 -12.35 -23.79
C GLY A 210 4.15 -12.67 -25.22
N GLU A 211 3.24 -12.52 -26.18
CA GLU A 211 3.50 -12.89 -27.58
C GLU A 211 4.35 -11.82 -28.28
N ASP A 212 5.41 -12.26 -28.99
CA ASP A 212 6.25 -11.41 -29.85
C ASP A 212 6.74 -10.10 -29.20
N GLY A 213 7.21 -10.20 -27.95
CA GLY A 213 7.70 -9.03 -27.19
C GLY A 213 6.62 -8.26 -26.44
N GLY A 214 5.33 -8.59 -26.62
CA GLY A 214 4.22 -8.03 -25.86
C GLY A 214 3.80 -6.62 -26.27
N GLY A 215 2.93 -6.01 -25.46
CA GLY A 215 2.43 -4.66 -25.71
C GLY A 215 1.30 -4.58 -26.74
N TRP A 216 0.62 -5.71 -27.00
CA TRP A 216 -0.43 -5.80 -28.00
C TRP A 216 -1.81 -5.53 -27.42
N ILE A 217 -2.57 -4.60 -28.02
CA ILE A 217 -4.01 -4.47 -27.75
C ILE A 217 -4.74 -5.59 -28.51
N VAL A 218 -5.35 -6.52 -27.77
CA VAL A 218 -6.23 -7.51 -28.38
C VAL A 218 -7.56 -6.86 -28.70
N PHE A 219 -7.97 -6.90 -29.96
CA PHE A 219 -9.22 -6.28 -30.41
C PHE A 219 -10.30 -7.27 -30.88
N LEU A 220 -9.91 -8.53 -31.08
CA LEU A 220 -10.79 -9.64 -31.44
C LEU A 220 -10.25 -10.91 -30.78
N ARG A 221 -11.10 -11.67 -30.08
CA ARG A 221 -10.77 -13.02 -29.62
C ARG A 221 -11.90 -14.00 -29.95
N ARG A 222 -11.51 -15.14 -30.54
CA ARG A 222 -12.38 -16.30 -30.83
C ARG A 222 -11.73 -17.53 -30.20
N GLN A 223 -12.46 -18.30 -29.40
CA GLN A 223 -11.89 -19.45 -28.69
C GLN A 223 -12.87 -20.57 -28.34
N ASN A 224 -14.15 -20.29 -28.09
CA ASN A 224 -15.10 -21.30 -27.58
C ASN A 224 -16.49 -21.25 -28.24
N GLY A 225 -16.78 -20.22 -29.05
CA GLY A 225 -18.04 -20.06 -29.76
C GLY A 225 -19.23 -19.67 -28.89
N LYS A 226 -19.03 -19.25 -27.63
CA LYS A 226 -20.11 -18.83 -26.72
C LYS A 226 -20.64 -17.44 -27.08
N GLN A 227 -19.79 -16.57 -27.63
CA GLN A 227 -20.18 -15.24 -28.04
C GLN A 227 -20.73 -15.26 -29.47
N ASP A 228 -21.91 -14.68 -29.65
CA ASP A 228 -22.46 -14.45 -30.98
C ASP A 228 -21.76 -13.27 -31.65
N PHE A 229 -21.18 -13.51 -32.82
CA PHE A 229 -20.55 -12.50 -33.68
C PHE A 229 -21.44 -12.08 -34.86
N TYR A 230 -22.60 -12.71 -35.08
CA TYR A 230 -23.53 -12.27 -36.12
C TYR A 230 -24.37 -11.08 -35.63
N LYS A 231 -23.70 -9.92 -35.54
CA LYS A 231 -24.25 -8.68 -34.98
C LYS A 231 -24.49 -7.61 -36.04
N ASN A 232 -25.32 -6.63 -35.69
CA ASN A 232 -25.59 -5.49 -36.57
C ASN A 232 -24.44 -4.46 -36.57
N TRP A 233 -24.52 -3.49 -37.47
CA TRP A 233 -23.52 -2.42 -37.62
C TRP A 233 -23.24 -1.67 -36.31
N ASN A 234 -24.28 -1.27 -35.59
CA ASN A 234 -24.12 -0.49 -34.35
C ASN A 234 -23.34 -1.28 -33.28
N SER A 235 -23.57 -2.59 -33.18
CA SER A 235 -22.79 -3.46 -32.29
C SER A 235 -21.31 -3.52 -32.68
N TYR A 236 -20.99 -3.62 -33.98
CA TYR A 236 -19.60 -3.60 -34.44
C TYR A 236 -18.92 -2.23 -34.27
N VAL A 237 -19.68 -1.14 -34.33
CA VAL A 237 -19.17 0.21 -34.01
C VAL A 237 -18.84 0.33 -32.53
N ALA A 238 -19.76 -0.08 -31.65
CA ALA A 238 -19.63 0.08 -30.21
C ALA A 238 -18.66 -0.94 -29.55
N GLY A 239 -18.60 -2.17 -30.07
CA GLY A 239 -17.95 -3.30 -29.40
C GLY A 239 -18.93 -4.20 -28.65
N PHE A 240 -18.55 -5.44 -28.39
CA PHE A 240 -19.35 -6.44 -27.67
C PHE A 240 -18.50 -7.61 -27.16
N GLY A 241 -19.04 -8.36 -26.20
CA GLY A 241 -18.40 -9.54 -25.61
C GLY A 241 -17.61 -9.22 -24.32
N ASP A 242 -16.87 -10.21 -23.83
CA ASP A 242 -16.04 -10.09 -22.63
C ASP A 242 -14.55 -10.07 -23.04
N PRO A 243 -13.80 -8.98 -22.76
CA PRO A 243 -12.37 -8.89 -23.01
C PRO A 243 -11.52 -10.03 -22.38
N LYS A 244 -12.02 -10.73 -21.36
CA LYS A 244 -11.38 -11.92 -20.79
C LYS A 244 -11.75 -13.24 -21.50
N ASP A 245 -12.75 -13.23 -22.38
CA ASP A 245 -13.23 -14.36 -23.17
C ASP A 245 -13.31 -13.96 -24.67
N GLU A 246 -14.43 -14.24 -25.36
CA GLU A 246 -14.65 -13.84 -26.74
C GLU A 246 -15.26 -12.43 -26.84
N PHE A 247 -14.65 -11.57 -27.66
CA PHE A 247 -15.10 -10.19 -27.81
C PHE A 247 -14.64 -9.53 -29.11
N TRP A 248 -15.21 -8.35 -29.36
CA TRP A 248 -14.83 -7.38 -30.38
C TRP A 248 -14.75 -5.99 -29.73
N ILE A 249 -13.62 -5.28 -29.90
CA ILE A 249 -13.37 -4.00 -29.19
C ILE A 249 -14.23 -2.82 -29.66
N GLY A 250 -14.78 -2.88 -30.88
CA GLY A 250 -15.51 -1.78 -31.51
C GLY A 250 -14.70 -1.00 -32.54
N LEU A 251 -15.31 -0.69 -33.69
CA LEU A 251 -14.68 0.05 -34.78
C LEU A 251 -14.35 1.49 -34.38
N GLU A 252 -15.17 2.12 -33.54
CA GLU A 252 -14.91 3.48 -33.05
C GLU A 252 -13.64 3.53 -32.20
N ASN A 253 -13.44 2.51 -31.34
CA ASN A 253 -12.23 2.40 -30.53
C ASN A 253 -11.01 2.11 -31.40
N LEU A 254 -11.10 1.19 -32.37
CA LEU A 254 -10.02 0.92 -33.32
C LEU A 254 -9.62 2.16 -34.13
N HIS A 255 -10.60 2.93 -34.59
CA HIS A 255 -10.34 4.19 -35.30
C HIS A 255 -9.57 5.16 -34.40
N LYS A 256 -10.04 5.39 -33.18
CA LYS A 256 -9.38 6.29 -32.22
C LYS A 256 -7.96 5.84 -31.92
N ILE A 257 -7.76 4.53 -31.66
CA ILE A 257 -6.44 3.96 -31.35
C ILE A 257 -5.49 4.14 -32.54
N THR A 258 -5.89 3.68 -33.73
CA THR A 258 -5.01 3.69 -34.92
C THR A 258 -4.79 5.09 -35.51
N SER A 259 -5.53 6.10 -35.04
CA SER A 259 -5.31 7.51 -35.40
C SER A 259 -4.20 8.17 -34.56
N GLN A 260 -3.72 7.53 -33.49
CA GLN A 260 -2.71 8.08 -32.58
C GLN A 260 -1.27 7.97 -33.12
N GLY A 261 -1.05 7.21 -34.19
CA GLY A 261 0.27 6.92 -34.71
C GLY A 261 0.25 5.82 -35.77
N GLN A 262 1.44 5.31 -36.10
CA GLN A 262 1.56 4.09 -36.90
C GLN A 262 1.39 2.88 -35.97
N TYR A 263 0.44 2.02 -36.31
CA TYR A 263 0.23 0.74 -35.64
C TYR A 263 0.48 -0.38 -36.64
N GLU A 264 0.95 -1.52 -36.13
CA GLU A 264 0.98 -2.77 -36.87
C GLU A 264 -0.18 -3.68 -36.42
N LEU A 265 -0.54 -4.63 -37.27
CA LEU A 265 -1.56 -5.64 -36.97
C LEU A 265 -0.92 -7.01 -36.91
N ARG A 266 -1.10 -7.70 -35.79
CA ARG A 266 -0.79 -9.13 -35.66
C ARG A 266 -2.07 -9.96 -35.55
N VAL A 267 -2.10 -11.10 -36.23
CA VAL A 267 -3.19 -12.08 -36.18
C VAL A 267 -2.60 -13.43 -35.86
N ASP A 268 -2.91 -13.96 -34.68
CA ASP A 268 -2.54 -15.30 -34.25
C ASP A 268 -3.72 -16.27 -34.45
N LEU A 269 -3.47 -17.37 -35.16
CA LEU A 269 -4.44 -18.42 -35.48
C LEU A 269 -3.98 -19.73 -34.87
N ARG A 270 -4.89 -20.45 -34.20
CA ARG A 270 -4.64 -21.80 -33.68
C ARG A 270 -5.81 -22.70 -34.02
N ASP A 271 -5.55 -23.86 -34.64
CA ASP A 271 -6.54 -24.90 -34.91
C ASP A 271 -5.92 -26.28 -34.70
N LYS A 272 -6.58 -27.13 -33.89
CA LYS A 272 -6.19 -28.54 -33.63
C LYS A 272 -4.70 -28.81 -33.35
N GLY A 273 -3.98 -27.84 -32.79
CA GLY A 273 -2.56 -27.95 -32.44
C GLY A 273 -1.61 -27.26 -33.41
N ASP A 274 -2.08 -26.87 -34.60
CA ASP A 274 -1.35 -26.02 -35.52
C ASP A 274 -1.48 -24.55 -35.13
N ALA A 275 -0.40 -23.79 -35.30
CA ALA A 275 -0.36 -22.35 -35.05
C ALA A 275 0.23 -21.63 -36.26
N ALA A 276 -0.42 -20.53 -36.65
CA ALA A 276 0.05 -19.64 -37.72
C ALA A 276 -0.16 -18.19 -37.31
N TYR A 277 0.66 -17.28 -37.86
CA TYR A 277 0.51 -15.86 -37.60
C TYR A 277 0.64 -15.04 -38.89
N ALA A 278 0.06 -13.83 -38.88
CA ALA A 278 0.24 -12.81 -39.89
C ALA A 278 0.50 -11.45 -39.22
N VAL A 279 1.51 -10.73 -39.68
CA VAL A 279 1.83 -9.37 -39.27
C VAL A 279 1.70 -8.43 -40.47
N TYR A 280 1.14 -7.25 -40.25
CA TYR A 280 1.08 -6.16 -41.22
C TYR A 280 1.71 -4.93 -40.58
N GLU A 281 2.82 -4.44 -41.13
CA GLU A 281 3.59 -3.30 -40.59
C GLU A 281 2.77 -2.02 -40.46
N ARG A 282 1.73 -1.84 -41.29
CA ARG A 282 0.83 -0.69 -41.19
C ARG A 282 -0.60 -1.16 -41.11
N PHE A 283 -1.30 -0.70 -40.08
CA PHE A 283 -2.70 -0.96 -39.82
C PHE A 283 -3.40 0.32 -39.38
N SER A 284 -4.50 0.65 -40.06
CA SER A 284 -5.39 1.71 -39.60
C SER A 284 -6.84 1.47 -39.98
N VAL A 285 -7.73 2.00 -39.15
CA VAL A 285 -9.18 2.00 -39.35
C VAL A 285 -9.64 3.44 -39.49
N GLY A 286 -10.29 3.77 -40.61
CA GLY A 286 -10.84 5.10 -40.86
C GLY A 286 -12.03 5.44 -39.95
N ASP A 287 -12.54 6.66 -40.07
CA ASP A 287 -13.69 7.14 -39.30
C ASP A 287 -15.04 6.59 -39.82
N ALA A 288 -16.14 6.93 -39.14
CA ALA A 288 -17.49 6.56 -39.54
C ALA A 288 -17.87 7.06 -40.95
N LYS A 289 -17.36 8.21 -41.39
CA LYS A 289 -17.63 8.77 -42.75
C LYS A 289 -17.03 7.89 -43.84
N SER A 290 -15.84 7.33 -43.58
CA SER A 290 -15.19 6.36 -44.46
C SER A 290 -15.78 4.94 -44.39
N ARG A 291 -16.80 4.74 -43.53
CA ARG A 291 -17.33 3.41 -43.13
C ARG A 291 -16.25 2.52 -42.52
N TYR A 292 -15.44 3.10 -41.64
CA TYR A 292 -14.35 2.43 -40.94
C TYR A 292 -13.41 1.68 -41.89
N ARG A 293 -12.99 2.36 -42.97
CA ARG A 293 -12.17 1.77 -44.03
C ARG A 293 -10.88 1.17 -43.46
N LEU A 294 -10.68 -0.12 -43.73
CA LEU A 294 -9.44 -0.84 -43.39
C LEU A 294 -8.30 -0.41 -44.32
N ARG A 295 -7.11 -0.23 -43.74
CA ARG A 295 -5.84 -0.15 -44.46
C ARG A 295 -4.85 -1.09 -43.78
N VAL A 296 -4.31 -2.03 -44.56
CA VAL A 296 -3.26 -2.96 -44.16
C VAL A 296 -2.19 -2.99 -45.24
N ASP A 297 -0.92 -2.99 -44.85
CA ASP A 297 0.24 -2.98 -45.75
C ASP A 297 1.45 -3.64 -45.05
N GLY A 298 2.43 -4.11 -45.82
CA GLY A 298 3.66 -4.74 -45.30
C GLY A 298 3.43 -6.10 -44.64
N TYR A 299 2.86 -7.06 -45.37
CA TYR A 299 2.59 -8.40 -44.86
C TYR A 299 3.89 -9.19 -44.57
N SER A 300 3.88 -9.93 -43.46
CA SER A 300 4.78 -11.03 -43.17
C SER A 300 4.07 -12.10 -42.34
N GLY A 301 4.57 -13.34 -42.32
CA GLY A 301 4.05 -14.40 -41.46
C GLY A 301 3.83 -15.73 -42.16
N THR A 302 3.28 -16.69 -41.40
CA THR A 302 3.14 -18.11 -41.79
C THR A 302 1.72 -18.50 -42.19
N ALA A 303 0.73 -17.64 -41.96
CA ALA A 303 -0.68 -17.93 -42.26
C ALA A 303 -1.04 -17.87 -43.76
N GLY A 304 -0.11 -17.44 -44.62
CA GLY A 304 -0.35 -17.16 -46.04
C GLY A 304 -1.18 -15.88 -46.24
N GLU A 305 -0.87 -15.09 -47.28
CA GLU A 305 -1.63 -13.86 -47.59
C GLU A 305 -3.09 -14.20 -47.97
N SER A 306 -4.01 -14.14 -47.00
CA SER A 306 -5.45 -14.34 -47.24
C SER A 306 -6.24 -13.02 -47.35
N LYS A 307 -5.57 -11.87 -47.48
CA LYS A 307 -6.21 -10.55 -47.63
C LYS A 307 -5.50 -9.66 -48.64
N THR A 308 -5.83 -9.84 -49.92
CA THR A 308 -5.72 -8.81 -50.97
C THR A 308 -7.09 -8.59 -51.60
#